data_AF-A0A166PDL9-F1
#
_entry.id   AF-A0A166PDL9-F1
#
_cell.length_a   1.000
_cell.length_b   1.000
_cell.length_c   1.000
_cell.angle_alpha   90.00
_cell.angle_beta   90.00
_cell.angle_gamma   90.00
#
_symmetry.space_group_name_H-M   'P 1'
#
loop_
_entity.id
_entity.type
_entity.pdbx_description
1 polymer ?
#
loop_
_entity_poly.entity_id
_entity_poly.type
_entity_poly.pdbx_seq_one_letter_code
_entity_poly.pdbx_strand_id
1 'polypeptide(L)'
;MANTSCAFPSINDLLAQAEAGQANITTVVSTCAGICSMAWGAGNPDLSGVGLIICYVFQAVLTVLFGPLFCVFYQCLHKNLAAKTDKNLGALHDAFLDAIAQFSVPVAVATVIRFRQNPPFYEIVFMQSLVTMQFLSLLATAVAAGIFDERKSPTRITVICVYGLVDFGFYMGLLGGLRTSVARWDAINELGDACQAYGTILPGFQAIKKLRWLLPHVNWGDDSFSDSFSFTESANDMAEDKMAGIIIGFILAGIICLGIVVGVGWLLWEMFRRKYIPPIGLVSLGLSIGMLVELARMEQARTVMQNITGSDFADNEWGFGQIVSLFLWVPMCAQAMYCLLSLFF
;
A
#
# COMPACT_ATOMS: atom_id res chain seq x y z
N MET A 1 0.46 9.34 43.47
CA MET A 1 1.62 8.91 42.66
C MET A 1 1.22 7.59 42.02
N ALA A 2 0.86 7.61 40.74
CA ALA A 2 0.56 6.38 40.03
C ALA A 2 1.87 5.60 39.90
N ASN A 3 1.84 4.31 40.24
CA ASN A 3 2.96 3.40 40.15
C ASN A 3 3.22 3.14 38.65
N THR A 4 4.00 3.98 37.98
CA THR A 4 4.28 3.88 36.54
C THR A 4 5.17 2.66 36.30
N SER A 5 4.56 1.50 36.08
CA SER A 5 5.30 0.32 35.64
C SER A 5 5.83 0.58 34.22
N CYS A 6 7.14 0.55 34.04
CA CYS A 6 7.78 0.65 32.72
C CYS A 6 7.59 -0.61 31.84
N ALA A 7 6.72 -1.53 32.23
CA ALA A 7 6.49 -2.79 31.55
C ALA A 7 5.27 -2.66 30.62
N PHE A 8 5.53 -2.30 29.36
CA PHE A 8 4.53 -2.30 28.29
C PHE A 8 4.83 -3.46 27.33
N PRO A 9 3.85 -4.32 26.99
CA PRO A 9 4.05 -5.40 26.02
C PRO A 9 4.28 -4.88 24.60
N SER A 10 3.65 -3.76 24.24
CA SER A 10 3.81 -3.08 22.96
C SER A 10 3.57 -1.58 23.08
N ILE A 11 3.99 -0.81 22.08
CA ILE A 11 3.72 0.63 22.03
C ILE A 11 2.22 0.93 21.91
N ASN A 12 1.45 0.04 21.28
CA ASN A 12 0.01 0.19 21.17
C ASN A 12 -0.70 0.09 22.54
N ASP A 13 -0.14 -0.68 23.48
CA ASP A 13 -0.68 -0.77 24.84
C ASP A 13 -0.44 0.53 25.62
N LEU A 14 0.70 1.17 25.42
CA LEU A 14 0.98 2.49 25.99
C LEU A 14 0.00 3.54 25.43
N LEU A 15 -0.22 3.55 24.11
CA LEU A 15 -1.17 4.47 23.48
C LEU A 15 -2.61 4.24 23.98
N ALA A 16 -3.04 2.98 24.08
CA ALA A 16 -4.38 2.65 24.58
C ALA A 16 -4.58 3.09 26.05
N GLN A 17 -3.55 2.95 26.89
CA GLN A 17 -3.60 3.46 28.26
C GLN A 17 -3.60 4.99 28.33
N ALA A 18 -2.86 5.66 27.44
CA ALA A 18 -2.87 7.11 27.35
C ALA A 18 -4.23 7.65 26.87
N GLU A 19 -4.84 7.01 25.86
CA GLU A 19 -6.20 7.32 25.38
C GLU A 19 -7.25 7.14 26.48
N ALA A 20 -7.09 6.13 27.34
CA ALA A 20 -7.94 5.90 28.51
C ALA A 20 -7.67 6.88 29.67
N GLY A 21 -6.72 7.81 29.55
CA GLY A 21 -6.29 8.73 30.60
C GLY A 21 -5.55 8.05 31.76
N GLN A 22 -5.09 6.81 31.57
CA GLN A 22 -4.45 5.97 32.59
C GLN A 22 -2.92 6.14 32.61
N ALA A 23 -2.33 6.68 31.54
CA ALA A 23 -0.90 6.95 31.44
C ALA A 23 -0.65 8.35 30.86
N ASN A 24 0.35 9.07 31.40
CA ASN A 24 0.85 10.31 30.81
C ASN A 24 2.13 9.98 30.02
N ILE A 25 2.08 10.16 28.70
CA ILE A 25 3.15 9.73 27.79
C ILE A 25 4.45 10.45 28.10
N THR A 26 4.40 11.76 28.28
CA THR A 26 5.57 12.58 28.60
C THR A 26 6.28 12.08 29.88
N THR A 27 5.50 11.70 30.90
CA THR A 27 6.03 11.16 32.16
C THR A 27 6.64 9.78 31.99
N VAL A 28 5.99 8.90 31.21
CA VAL A 28 6.48 7.55 30.94
C VAL A 28 7.80 7.59 30.17
N VAL A 29 7.89 8.40 29.11
CA VAL A 29 9.09 8.51 28.27
C VAL A 29 10.27 9.11 29.05
N SER A 30 10.03 10.11 29.90
CA SER A 30 11.09 10.72 30.72
C SER A 30 11.59 9.81 31.85
N THR A 31 10.77 8.85 32.30
CA THR A 31 11.11 7.96 33.42
C THR A 31 11.66 6.60 32.95
N CYS A 32 11.15 6.07 31.84
CA CYS A 32 11.44 4.73 31.37
C CYS A 32 12.38 4.74 30.15
N ALA A 33 13.63 4.31 30.36
CA ALA A 33 14.57 4.10 29.26
C ALA A 33 14.06 3.00 28.30
N GLY A 34 14.10 3.25 26.99
CA GLY A 34 13.78 2.25 25.96
C GLY A 34 12.37 2.32 25.36
N ILE A 35 11.45 3.14 25.89
CA ILE A 35 10.11 3.33 25.30
C ILE A 35 10.18 3.81 23.85
N CYS A 36 11.10 4.75 23.56
CA CYS A 36 11.31 5.24 22.20
C CYS A 36 11.88 4.16 21.27
N SER A 37 12.76 3.29 21.76
CA SER A 37 13.26 2.15 20.97
C SER A 37 12.13 1.15 20.65
N MET A 38 11.22 0.90 21.60
CA MET A 38 10.04 0.06 21.40
C MET A 38 9.06 0.68 20.38
N ALA A 39 8.88 2.00 20.39
CA ALA A 39 8.00 2.70 19.46
C ALA A 39 8.45 2.57 17.99
N TRP A 40 9.77 2.58 17.77
CA TRP A 40 10.37 2.50 16.45
C TRP A 40 10.67 1.06 16.00
N GLY A 41 11.02 0.18 16.93
CA GLY A 41 11.35 -1.22 16.65
C GLY A 41 12.69 -1.41 15.93
N ALA A 42 13.09 -2.67 15.75
CA ALA A 42 14.30 -3.08 15.05
C ALA A 42 14.07 -3.41 13.55
N GLY A 43 12.83 -3.27 13.08
CA GLY A 43 12.39 -3.76 11.77
C GLY A 43 11.93 -5.21 11.80
N ASN A 44 11.44 -5.70 10.66
CA ASN A 44 10.99 -7.08 10.49
C ASN A 44 11.68 -7.71 9.28
N PRO A 45 12.62 -8.66 9.47
CA PRO A 45 13.35 -9.25 8.35
C PRO A 45 12.44 -9.97 7.34
N ASP A 46 11.29 -10.49 7.75
CA ASP A 46 10.39 -11.24 6.86
C ASP A 46 9.58 -10.34 5.91
N LEU A 47 9.47 -9.04 6.18
CA LEU A 47 8.78 -8.07 5.32
C LEU A 47 9.73 -7.01 4.76
N SER A 48 10.64 -6.54 5.60
CA SER A 48 11.59 -5.45 5.36
C SER A 48 13.03 -5.94 5.53
N GLY A 49 13.34 -7.20 5.21
CA GLY A 49 14.72 -7.69 5.15
C GLY A 49 15.33 -7.51 3.76
N VAL A 50 16.65 -7.59 3.68
CA VAL A 50 17.41 -7.36 2.43
C VAL A 50 16.96 -8.26 1.28
N GLY A 51 16.67 -9.54 1.53
CA GLY A 51 16.23 -10.47 0.49
C GLY A 51 14.86 -10.09 -0.09
N LEU A 52 13.94 -9.59 0.74
CA LEU A 52 12.60 -9.16 0.32
C LEU A 52 12.68 -7.86 -0.48
N ILE A 53 13.56 -6.94 -0.10
CA ILE A 53 13.81 -5.74 -0.89
C ILE A 53 14.30 -6.06 -2.29
N ILE A 54 15.22 -7.01 -2.44
CA ILE A 54 15.68 -7.45 -3.76
C ILE A 54 14.47 -7.95 -4.58
N CYS A 55 13.58 -8.73 -3.98
CA CYS A 55 12.35 -9.18 -4.64
C CYS A 55 11.42 -8.02 -5.04
N TYR A 56 11.23 -7.02 -4.18
CA TYR A 56 10.39 -5.86 -4.50
C TYR A 56 10.98 -5.03 -5.64
N VAL A 57 12.30 -4.78 -5.63
CA VAL A 57 12.99 -4.10 -6.73
C VAL A 57 12.85 -4.90 -8.02
N PHE A 58 13.03 -6.21 -7.96
CA PHE A 58 12.87 -7.10 -9.11
C PHE A 58 11.44 -7.07 -9.66
N GLN A 59 10.43 -7.17 -8.79
CA GLN A 59 9.02 -7.01 -9.13
C GLN A 59 8.75 -5.66 -9.80
N ALA A 60 9.28 -4.56 -9.24
CA ALA A 60 9.08 -3.22 -9.77
C ALA A 60 9.64 -3.08 -11.19
N VAL A 61 10.87 -3.57 -11.41
CA VAL A 61 11.50 -3.59 -12.74
C VAL A 61 10.65 -4.38 -13.73
N LEU A 62 10.24 -5.59 -13.36
CA LEU A 62 9.40 -6.42 -14.24
C LEU A 62 8.02 -5.80 -14.48
N THR A 63 7.43 -5.13 -13.49
CA THR A 63 6.14 -4.43 -13.65
C THR A 63 6.25 -3.32 -14.69
N VAL A 64 7.34 -2.54 -14.67
CA VAL A 64 7.58 -1.50 -15.67
C VAL A 64 7.80 -2.12 -17.06
N LEU A 65 8.54 -3.23 -17.13
CA LEU A 65 8.81 -3.95 -18.38
C LEU A 65 7.54 -4.56 -18.98
N PHE A 66 6.76 -5.30 -18.20
CA PHE A 66 5.56 -6.02 -18.64
C PHE A 66 4.26 -5.20 -18.58
N GLY A 67 4.30 -4.00 -18.00
CA GLY A 67 3.19 -3.05 -17.99
C GLY A 67 3.33 -2.00 -19.10
N PRO A 68 3.79 -0.77 -18.79
CA PRO A 68 3.81 0.33 -19.76
C PRO A 68 4.76 0.09 -20.93
N LEU A 69 5.98 -0.44 -20.70
CA LEU A 69 6.93 -0.66 -21.79
C LEU A 69 6.46 -1.76 -22.74
N PHE A 70 5.83 -2.80 -22.20
CA PHE A 70 5.21 -3.85 -23.00
C PHE A 70 4.07 -3.31 -23.88
N CYS A 71 3.24 -2.40 -23.35
CA CYS A 71 2.20 -1.74 -24.15
C CYS A 71 2.80 -0.94 -25.32
N VAL A 72 3.89 -0.21 -25.10
CA VAL A 72 4.61 0.52 -26.16
C VAL A 72 5.20 -0.44 -27.19
N PHE A 73 5.89 -1.48 -26.73
CA PHE A 73 6.46 -2.52 -27.58
C PHE A 73 5.39 -3.18 -28.46
N TYR A 74 4.28 -3.60 -27.86
CA TYR A 74 3.16 -4.24 -28.54
C TYR A 74 2.51 -3.30 -29.55
N GLN A 75 2.26 -2.05 -29.18
CA GLN A 75 1.70 -1.04 -30.09
C GLN A 75 2.55 -0.86 -31.36
N CYS A 76 3.88 -0.89 -31.23
CA CYS A 76 4.80 -0.73 -32.35
C CYS A 76 4.87 -1.95 -33.26
N LEU A 77 4.69 -3.17 -32.73
CA LEU A 77 5.02 -4.40 -33.44
C LEU A 77 3.82 -5.31 -33.76
N HIS A 78 2.69 -5.19 -33.05
CA HIS A 78 1.57 -6.14 -33.13
C HIS A 78 1.11 -6.47 -34.56
N LYS A 79 1.03 -5.46 -35.44
CA LYS A 79 0.60 -5.64 -36.84
C LYS A 79 1.50 -6.57 -37.67
N ASN A 80 2.76 -6.71 -37.27
CA ASN A 80 3.77 -7.50 -37.98
C ASN A 80 4.10 -8.82 -37.26
N LEU A 81 3.49 -9.10 -36.12
CA LEU A 81 3.74 -10.33 -35.36
C LEU A 81 3.01 -11.51 -36.01
N ALA A 82 3.70 -12.64 -36.13
CA ALA A 82 3.06 -13.90 -36.47
C ALA A 82 2.10 -14.31 -35.34
N ALA A 83 0.97 -14.94 -35.68
CA ALA A 83 -0.05 -15.36 -34.72
C ALA A 83 0.50 -16.25 -33.59
N LYS A 84 1.47 -17.13 -33.90
CA LYS A 84 2.17 -17.95 -32.90
C LYS A 84 2.96 -17.10 -31.91
N THR A 85 3.62 -16.06 -32.39
CA THR A 85 4.42 -15.14 -31.58
C THR A 85 3.54 -14.28 -30.68
N ASP A 86 2.43 -13.76 -31.22
CA ASP A 86 1.43 -13.01 -30.45
C ASP A 86 0.88 -13.85 -29.28
N LYS A 87 0.53 -15.11 -29.57
CA LYS A 87 0.09 -16.07 -28.55
C LYS A 87 1.15 -16.36 -27.50
N ASN A 88 2.42 -16.53 -27.89
CA ASN A 88 3.52 -16.76 -26.96
C ASN A 88 3.77 -15.55 -26.06
N LEU A 89 3.71 -14.33 -26.61
CA LEU A 89 3.79 -13.08 -25.84
C LEU A 89 2.62 -12.95 -24.86
N GLY A 90 1.40 -13.31 -25.28
CA GLY A 90 0.22 -13.39 -24.43
C GLY A 90 0.39 -14.34 -23.26
N ALA A 91 0.96 -15.52 -23.50
CA ALA A 91 1.25 -16.51 -22.47
C ALA A 91 2.38 -16.07 -21.53
N LEU A 92 3.41 -15.40 -22.04
CA LEU A 92 4.49 -14.83 -21.23
C LEU A 92 3.97 -13.76 -20.28
N HIS A 93 3.15 -12.83 -20.78
CA HIS A 93 2.52 -11.81 -19.95
C HIS A 93 1.57 -12.43 -18.92
N ASP A 94 0.81 -13.47 -19.28
CA ASP A 94 -0.02 -14.20 -18.33
C ASP A 94 0.81 -14.85 -17.22
N ALA A 95 1.94 -15.49 -17.55
CA ALA A 95 2.83 -16.08 -16.58
C ALA A 95 3.43 -15.04 -15.62
N PHE A 96 3.75 -13.84 -16.12
CA PHE A 96 4.19 -12.74 -15.26
C PHE A 96 3.07 -12.26 -14.34
N LEU A 97 1.83 -12.10 -14.84
CA LEU A 97 0.68 -11.72 -14.03
C LEU A 97 0.35 -12.78 -12.95
N ASP A 98 0.53 -14.07 -13.24
CA ASP A 98 0.36 -15.12 -12.24
C ASP A 98 1.47 -15.08 -11.19
N ALA A 99 2.73 -14.87 -11.58
CA ALA A 99 3.85 -14.74 -10.66
C ALA A 99 3.68 -13.52 -9.75
N ILE A 100 3.22 -12.38 -10.29
CA ILE A 100 2.96 -11.18 -9.50
C ILE A 100 1.84 -11.42 -8.49
N ALA A 101 0.75 -12.07 -8.89
CA ALA A 101 -0.35 -12.38 -7.98
C ALA A 101 0.06 -13.36 -6.87
N GLN A 102 0.86 -14.38 -7.21
CA GLN A 102 1.42 -15.34 -6.26
C GLN A 102 2.39 -14.71 -5.27
N PHE A 103 2.97 -13.56 -5.60
CA PHE A 103 3.83 -12.80 -4.70
C PHE A 103 3.04 -11.75 -3.90
N SER A 104 2.25 -10.91 -4.56
CA SER A 104 1.51 -9.79 -3.97
C SER A 104 0.46 -10.23 -2.95
N VAL A 105 -0.36 -11.25 -3.29
CA VAL A 105 -1.45 -11.67 -2.41
C VAL A 105 -0.93 -12.22 -1.07
N PRO A 106 0.04 -13.15 -1.03
CA PRO A 106 0.61 -13.59 0.25
C PRO A 106 1.28 -12.46 1.05
N VAL A 107 1.94 -11.51 0.38
CA VAL A 107 2.54 -10.34 1.05
C VAL A 107 1.46 -9.45 1.67
N ALA A 108 0.34 -9.22 0.99
CA ALA A 108 -0.80 -8.47 1.52
C ALA A 108 -1.43 -9.18 2.73
N VAL A 109 -1.59 -10.50 2.66
CA VAL A 109 -2.06 -11.34 3.77
C VAL A 109 -1.11 -11.25 4.97
N ALA A 110 0.19 -11.46 4.74
CA ALA A 110 1.22 -11.42 5.77
C ALA A 110 1.27 -10.05 6.46
N THR A 111 1.10 -8.98 5.67
CA THR A 111 1.02 -7.61 6.19
C THR A 111 -0.18 -7.41 7.12
N VAL A 112 -1.37 -7.89 6.75
CA VAL A 112 -2.55 -7.80 7.63
C VAL A 112 -2.39 -8.63 8.90
N ILE A 113 -1.80 -9.83 8.80
CA ILE A 113 -1.48 -10.65 9.97
C ILE A 113 -0.49 -9.91 10.88
N ARG A 114 0.60 -9.37 10.33
CA ARG A 114 1.60 -8.63 11.08
C ARG A 114 1.01 -7.38 11.73
N PHE A 115 0.14 -6.67 11.03
CA PHE A 115 -0.59 -5.52 11.57
C PHE A 115 -1.41 -5.87 12.82
N ARG A 116 -2.00 -7.07 12.89
CA ARG A 116 -2.74 -7.55 14.08
C ARG A 116 -1.84 -7.92 15.26
N GLN A 117 -0.54 -8.05 15.05
CA GLN A 117 0.45 -8.39 16.08
C GLN A 117 1.07 -7.15 16.74
N ASN A 118 0.40 -5.99 16.67
CA ASN A 118 0.84 -4.72 17.25
C ASN A 118 2.28 -4.31 16.87
N PRO A 119 2.56 -4.14 15.57
CA PRO A 119 3.91 -3.78 15.13
C PRO A 119 4.27 -2.34 15.53
N PRO A 120 5.57 -2.03 15.66
CA PRO A 120 6.10 -0.67 15.83
C PRO A 120 5.70 0.27 14.68
N PHE A 121 5.82 1.59 14.89
CA PHE A 121 5.40 2.59 13.91
C PHE A 121 6.13 2.49 12.58
N TYR A 122 7.42 2.18 12.61
CA TYR A 122 8.19 1.98 11.38
C TYR A 122 7.59 0.88 10.50
N GLU A 123 7.33 -0.29 11.09
CA GLU A 123 6.78 -1.43 10.38
C GLU A 123 5.40 -1.08 9.81
N ILE A 124 4.59 -0.29 10.52
CA ILE A 124 3.30 0.19 10.04
C ILE A 124 3.45 1.01 8.74
N VAL A 125 4.36 1.96 8.71
CA VAL A 125 4.63 2.82 7.53
C VAL A 125 5.16 2.00 6.37
N PHE A 126 6.10 1.10 6.67
CA PHE A 126 6.69 0.21 5.69
C PHE A 126 5.61 -0.69 5.07
N MET A 127 4.78 -1.31 5.90
CA MET A 127 3.67 -2.17 5.50
C MET A 127 2.63 -1.43 4.64
N GLN A 128 2.28 -0.19 4.99
CA GLN A 128 1.36 0.62 4.17
C GLN A 128 1.93 0.85 2.76
N SER A 129 3.19 1.26 2.68
CA SER A 129 3.86 1.50 1.39
C SER A 129 3.98 0.19 0.61
N LEU A 130 4.32 -0.91 1.30
CA LEU A 130 4.43 -2.25 0.74
C LEU A 130 3.13 -2.72 0.10
N VAL A 131 2.00 -2.74 0.82
CA VAL A 131 0.73 -3.21 0.23
C VAL A 131 0.23 -2.30 -0.89
N THR A 132 0.53 -1.00 -0.82
CA THR A 132 0.19 -0.06 -1.90
C THR A 132 1.02 -0.37 -3.14
N MET A 133 2.32 -0.61 -2.98
CA MET A 133 3.21 -1.05 -4.05
C MET A 133 2.70 -2.35 -4.69
N GLN A 134 2.35 -3.35 -3.87
CA GLN A 134 1.84 -4.64 -4.34
C GLN A 134 0.55 -4.48 -5.18
N PHE A 135 -0.40 -3.71 -4.66
CA PHE A 135 -1.67 -3.45 -5.34
C PHE A 135 -1.49 -2.70 -6.66
N LEU A 136 -0.69 -1.64 -6.67
CA LEU A 136 -0.43 -0.86 -7.88
C LEU A 136 0.31 -1.69 -8.93
N SER A 137 1.24 -2.56 -8.50
CA SER A 137 1.99 -3.46 -9.37
C SER A 137 1.06 -4.48 -10.05
N LEU A 138 0.22 -5.19 -9.28
CA LEU A 138 -0.76 -6.13 -9.82
C LEU A 138 -1.75 -5.44 -10.76
N LEU A 139 -2.24 -4.25 -10.40
CA LEU A 139 -3.20 -3.51 -11.22
C LEU A 139 -2.57 -3.01 -12.54
N ALA A 140 -1.32 -2.51 -12.49
CA ALA A 140 -0.60 -2.05 -13.69
C ALA A 140 -0.47 -3.16 -14.75
N THR A 141 -0.14 -4.37 -14.30
CA THR A 141 -0.02 -5.55 -15.16
C THR A 141 -1.37 -6.11 -15.58
N ALA A 142 -2.36 -6.16 -14.69
CA ALA A 142 -3.71 -6.63 -15.03
C ALA A 142 -4.36 -5.76 -16.12
N VAL A 143 -4.15 -4.44 -16.07
CA VAL A 143 -4.60 -3.51 -17.11
C VAL A 143 -3.87 -3.78 -18.43
N ALA A 144 -2.54 -3.99 -18.40
CA ALA A 144 -1.75 -4.31 -19.59
C ALA A 144 -2.16 -5.65 -20.24
N ALA A 145 -2.71 -6.61 -19.49
CA ALA A 145 -3.20 -7.87 -20.05
C ALA A 145 -4.32 -7.70 -21.08
N GLY A 146 -5.00 -6.55 -21.10
CA GLY A 146 -6.08 -6.25 -22.04
C GLY A 146 -5.64 -5.82 -23.45
N ILE A 147 -4.34 -5.70 -23.72
CA ILE A 147 -3.85 -5.21 -25.02
C ILE A 147 -3.87 -6.24 -26.15
N PHE A 148 -3.94 -7.53 -25.84
CA PHE A 148 -3.77 -8.61 -26.83
C PHE A 148 -4.94 -8.74 -27.81
N ASP A 149 -4.62 -9.16 -29.03
CA ASP A 149 -5.60 -9.33 -30.11
C ASP A 149 -6.57 -10.50 -29.87
N GLU A 150 -6.08 -11.61 -29.35
CA GLU A 150 -6.98 -12.67 -28.87
C GLU A 150 -7.60 -12.28 -27.52
N ARG A 151 -8.94 -12.28 -27.48
CA ARG A 151 -9.66 -12.06 -26.23
C ARG A 151 -9.31 -13.17 -25.24
N LYS A 152 -8.88 -12.80 -24.04
CA LYS A 152 -8.68 -13.76 -22.93
C LYS A 152 -9.96 -14.56 -22.68
N SER A 153 -9.80 -15.82 -22.33
CA SER A 153 -10.95 -16.68 -22.00
C SER A 153 -11.73 -16.12 -20.80
N PRO A 154 -13.06 -16.34 -20.71
CA PRO A 154 -13.85 -15.89 -19.56
C PRO A 154 -13.30 -16.40 -18.22
N THR A 155 -12.79 -17.64 -18.21
CA THR A 155 -12.11 -18.24 -17.05
C THR A 155 -10.88 -17.44 -16.66
N ARG A 156 -10.03 -17.05 -17.63
CA ARG A 156 -8.83 -16.25 -17.34
C ARG A 156 -9.19 -14.87 -16.79
N ILE A 157 -10.18 -14.20 -17.37
CA ILE A 157 -10.68 -12.91 -16.86
C ILE A 157 -11.16 -13.07 -15.42
N THR A 158 -11.91 -14.13 -15.12
CA THR A 158 -12.39 -14.42 -13.75
C THR A 158 -11.23 -14.58 -12.78
N VAL A 159 -10.18 -15.33 -13.14
CA VAL A 159 -8.99 -15.49 -12.30
C VAL A 159 -8.29 -14.16 -12.03
N ILE A 160 -8.10 -13.31 -13.05
CA ILE A 160 -7.50 -11.99 -12.89
C ILE A 160 -8.35 -11.11 -11.96
N CYS A 161 -9.68 -11.15 -12.10
CA CYS A 161 -10.58 -10.44 -11.19
C CYS A 161 -10.47 -10.96 -9.76
N VAL A 162 -10.35 -12.27 -9.55
CA VAL A 162 -10.16 -12.86 -8.22
C VAL A 162 -8.86 -12.39 -7.59
N TYR A 163 -7.74 -12.37 -8.33
CA TYR A 163 -6.47 -11.83 -7.83
C TYR A 163 -6.64 -10.38 -7.37
N GLY A 164 -7.21 -9.53 -8.23
CA GLY A 164 -7.42 -8.12 -7.92
C GLY A 164 -8.37 -7.88 -6.73
N LEU A 165 -9.47 -8.65 -6.63
CA LEU A 165 -10.42 -8.52 -5.53
C LEU A 165 -9.83 -8.94 -4.18
N VAL A 166 -9.07 -10.04 -4.16
CA VAL A 166 -8.42 -10.52 -2.94
C VAL A 166 -7.37 -9.51 -2.48
N ASP A 167 -6.51 -9.08 -3.40
CA ASP A 167 -5.44 -8.12 -3.10
C ASP A 167 -6.00 -6.77 -2.65
N PHE A 168 -7.01 -6.25 -3.36
CA PHE A 168 -7.75 -5.03 -2.96
C PHE A 168 -8.41 -5.18 -1.58
N GLY A 169 -9.00 -6.34 -1.28
CA GLY A 169 -9.63 -6.62 0.01
C GLY A 169 -8.62 -6.52 1.17
N PHE A 170 -7.44 -7.12 1.04
CA PHE A 170 -6.39 -7.02 2.05
C PHE A 170 -5.79 -5.60 2.14
N TYR A 171 -5.58 -4.95 0.99
CA TYR A 171 -5.16 -3.55 0.92
C TYR A 171 -6.12 -2.62 1.69
N MET A 172 -7.42 -2.72 1.40
CA MET A 172 -8.45 -1.94 2.09
C MET A 172 -8.60 -2.35 3.55
N GLY A 173 -8.37 -3.62 3.89
CA GLY A 173 -8.32 -4.10 5.27
C GLY A 173 -7.21 -3.43 6.07
N LEU A 174 -6.02 -3.29 5.50
CA LEU A 174 -4.92 -2.57 6.13
C LEU A 174 -5.23 -1.07 6.22
N LEU A 175 -5.61 -0.41 5.12
CA LEU A 175 -5.92 1.02 5.13
C LEU A 175 -7.07 1.37 6.07
N GLY A 176 -8.10 0.52 6.14
CA GLY A 176 -9.19 0.66 7.08
C GLY A 176 -8.74 0.48 8.52
N GLY A 177 -7.84 -0.47 8.79
CA GLY A 177 -7.24 -0.67 10.11
C GLY A 177 -6.29 0.45 10.55
N LEU A 178 -5.65 1.14 9.59
CA LEU A 178 -4.81 2.30 9.84
C LEU A 178 -5.59 3.59 10.13
N ARG A 179 -6.92 3.58 9.97
CA ARG A 179 -7.75 4.71 10.40
C ARG A 179 -7.72 4.79 11.92
N THR A 180 -6.98 5.76 12.43
CA THR A 180 -6.85 6.07 13.85
C THR A 180 -7.78 7.22 14.25
N SER A 181 -8.23 7.22 15.51
CA SER A 181 -9.00 8.32 16.09
C SER A 181 -8.12 9.57 16.27
N VAL A 182 -8.76 10.73 16.45
CA VAL A 182 -8.05 12.00 16.75
C VAL A 182 -7.22 11.87 18.03
N ALA A 183 -7.81 11.30 19.09
CA ALA A 183 -7.13 11.08 20.37
C ALA A 183 -5.87 10.21 20.23
N ARG A 184 -5.90 9.19 19.35
CA ARG A 184 -4.73 8.35 19.06
C ARG A 184 -3.62 9.12 18.35
N TRP A 185 -3.99 10.04 17.45
CA TRP A 185 -3.03 10.92 16.79
C TRP A 185 -2.37 11.89 17.76
N ASP A 186 -3.15 12.47 18.68
CA ASP A 186 -2.62 13.35 19.72
C ASP A 186 -1.64 12.59 20.63
N ALA A 187 -1.98 11.36 21.01
CA ALA A 187 -1.09 10.48 21.77
C ALA A 187 0.20 10.13 21.00
N ILE A 188 0.12 9.86 19.69
CA ILE A 188 1.30 9.60 18.85
C ILE A 188 2.18 10.85 18.72
N ASN A 189 1.57 12.02 18.57
CA ASN A 189 2.30 13.29 18.54
C ASN A 189 2.98 13.55 19.88
N GLU A 190 2.28 13.41 21.01
CA GLU A 190 2.88 13.57 22.33
C GLU A 190 4.03 12.57 22.56
N LEU A 191 3.87 11.31 22.14
CA LEU A 191 4.92 10.29 22.22
C LEU A 191 6.14 10.65 21.39
N GLY A 192 5.93 11.13 20.17
CA GLY A 192 7.01 11.67 19.36
C GLY A 192 7.72 12.80 20.11
N ASP A 193 6.98 13.79 20.63
CA ASP A 193 7.53 15.04 21.18
C ASP A 193 8.35 14.73 22.43
N ALA A 194 7.82 13.84 23.27
CA ALA A 194 8.52 13.31 24.41
C ALA A 194 9.78 12.52 24.01
N CYS A 195 9.73 11.69 22.96
CA CYS A 195 10.90 10.96 22.48
C CYS A 195 11.98 11.88 21.88
N GLN A 196 11.60 13.00 21.26
CA GLN A 196 12.54 14.01 20.79
C GLN A 196 13.17 14.78 21.96
N ALA A 197 12.40 15.08 23.01
CA ALA A 197 12.87 15.85 24.15
C ALA A 197 13.71 15.02 25.15
N TYR A 198 13.37 13.75 25.35
CA TYR A 198 13.92 12.90 26.42
C TYR A 198 14.58 11.61 25.92
N GLY A 199 14.41 11.24 24.65
CA GLY A 199 14.98 10.03 24.07
C GLY A 199 16.38 10.21 23.46
N THR A 200 17.12 9.11 23.35
CA THR A 200 18.45 9.03 22.71
C THR A 200 18.41 8.75 21.21
N ILE A 201 17.22 8.52 20.65
CA ILE A 201 17.04 7.98 19.31
C ILE A 201 16.30 9.01 18.44
N LEU A 202 16.99 9.54 17.42
CA LEU A 202 16.46 10.48 16.43
C LEU A 202 16.52 9.87 15.04
N PRO A 203 15.47 10.14 14.25
CA PRO A 203 15.54 11.23 13.31
C PRO A 203 14.17 11.93 13.18
N GLY A 204 14.27 13.25 13.04
CA GLY A 204 13.20 14.20 12.78
C GLY A 204 11.76 13.69 12.74
N PHE A 205 10.97 14.20 13.69
CA PHE A 205 9.52 14.37 13.60
C PHE A 205 8.95 14.79 12.24
N GLN A 206 9.77 15.38 11.37
CA GLN A 206 9.40 15.64 10.00
C GLN A 206 8.93 14.39 9.25
N ALA A 207 9.38 13.18 9.63
CA ALA A 207 8.88 11.92 9.08
C ALA A 207 7.45 11.60 9.58
N ILE A 208 7.14 11.79 10.87
CA ILE A 208 5.79 11.60 11.44
C ILE A 208 4.82 12.68 10.92
N LYS A 209 5.25 13.94 10.88
CA LYS A 209 4.49 15.03 10.24
C LYS A 209 4.32 14.83 8.74
N LYS A 210 5.25 14.17 8.05
CA LYS A 210 5.06 13.72 6.65
C LYS A 210 4.12 12.52 6.55
N LEU A 211 4.17 11.58 7.51
CA LEU A 211 3.22 10.46 7.63
C LEU A 211 1.78 10.96 7.72
N ARG A 212 1.56 12.09 8.43
CA ARG A 212 0.28 12.80 8.50
C ARG A 212 -0.35 13.05 7.12
N TRP A 213 0.48 13.32 6.12
CA TRP A 213 0.07 13.55 4.73
C TRP A 213 0.00 12.28 3.88
N LEU A 214 0.54 11.15 4.36
CA LEU A 214 0.65 9.87 3.64
C LEU A 214 -0.37 8.83 4.09
N LEU A 215 -0.83 8.92 5.33
CA LEU A 215 -1.97 8.17 5.84
C LEU A 215 -3.25 8.94 5.50
N PRO A 216 -4.33 8.27 5.04
CA PRO A 216 -5.58 8.94 4.73
C PRO A 216 -6.18 9.52 6.01
N HIS A 217 -5.81 10.76 6.32
CA HIS A 217 -6.61 11.63 7.16
C HIS A 217 -7.91 11.87 6.43
N VAL A 218 -9.01 11.34 6.97
CA VAL A 218 -10.27 12.01 6.78
C VAL A 218 -10.22 13.23 7.70
N ASN A 219 -9.66 14.32 7.17
CA ASN A 219 -9.60 15.61 7.84
C ASN A 219 -11.03 16.18 7.89
N TRP A 220 -11.83 15.75 8.87
CA TRP A 220 -13.09 16.42 9.23
C TRP A 220 -12.83 17.69 10.06
N GLY A 221 -11.69 18.35 9.86
CA GLY A 221 -11.25 19.49 10.64
C GLY A 221 -10.46 20.53 9.84
N ASP A 222 -10.51 20.50 8.50
CA ASP A 222 -10.18 21.72 7.75
C ASP A 222 -11.37 22.66 7.88
N ASP A 223 -11.13 23.80 8.54
CA ASP A 223 -12.11 24.86 8.78
C ASP A 223 -12.79 25.35 7.48
N SER A 224 -12.18 25.09 6.32
CA SER A 224 -12.75 25.40 5.00
C SER A 224 -13.94 24.53 4.59
N PHE A 225 -13.97 23.25 5.00
CA PHE A 225 -15.11 22.35 4.71
C PHE A 225 -16.17 22.41 5.81
N SER A 226 -15.77 22.70 7.06
CA SER A 226 -16.73 23.05 8.11
C SER A 226 -17.36 24.41 7.90
N ASP A 227 -16.72 25.40 7.27
CA ASP A 227 -17.35 26.70 6.97
C ASP A 227 -18.41 26.65 5.86
N SER A 228 -18.38 25.62 5.01
CA SER A 228 -19.54 25.34 4.13
C SER A 228 -20.71 24.68 4.89
N PHE A 229 -20.49 24.23 6.12
CA PHE A 229 -21.46 23.50 6.95
C PHE A 229 -21.55 24.02 8.40
N SER A 230 -21.06 25.22 8.70
CA SER A 230 -21.09 25.86 10.02
C SER A 230 -22.34 26.73 10.10
N PHE A 231 -23.51 26.09 10.12
CA PHE A 231 -24.74 26.80 10.46
C PHE A 231 -24.77 27.06 11.96
N THR A 232 -24.55 28.34 12.28
CA THR A 232 -24.50 28.87 13.64
C THR A 232 -25.79 28.60 14.40
N GLU A 233 -25.59 28.37 15.69
CA GLU A 233 -26.52 27.89 16.70
C GLU A 233 -27.66 28.88 17.01
N SER A 234 -28.91 28.43 16.90
CA SER A 234 -30.02 28.91 17.73
C SER A 234 -31.00 27.77 17.96
N ALA A 235 -31.42 27.64 19.22
CA ALA A 235 -31.78 26.39 19.87
C ALA A 235 -33.24 25.93 19.64
N ASN A 236 -33.38 24.59 19.67
CA ASN A 236 -34.52 23.79 20.13
C ASN A 236 -35.69 23.40 19.22
N ASP A 237 -35.80 23.82 17.97
CA ASP A 237 -36.84 23.31 17.03
C ASP A 237 -36.30 22.53 15.81
N MET A 238 -35.00 22.22 15.79
CA MET A 238 -34.25 21.98 14.55
C MET A 238 -33.39 20.70 14.58
N ALA A 239 -33.81 19.67 15.32
CA ALA A 239 -33.10 18.39 15.37
C ALA A 239 -33.45 17.46 14.20
N GLU A 240 -34.70 17.52 13.72
CA GLU A 240 -35.20 16.66 12.63
C GLU A 240 -34.69 17.12 11.26
N ASP A 241 -34.70 18.43 11.00
CA ASP A 241 -34.21 19.02 9.74
C ASP A 241 -32.68 18.91 9.56
N LYS A 242 -31.91 18.93 10.65
CA LYS A 242 -30.44 18.75 10.61
C LYS A 242 -30.04 17.32 10.26
N MET A 243 -30.75 16.33 10.82
CA MET A 243 -30.57 14.92 10.45
C MET A 243 -30.96 14.69 8.98
N ALA A 244 -32.05 15.29 8.51
CA ALA A 244 -32.47 15.21 7.11
C ALA A 244 -31.41 15.79 6.15
N GLY A 245 -30.82 16.94 6.47
CA GLY A 245 -29.75 17.55 5.68
C GLY A 245 -28.50 16.69 5.56
N ILE A 246 -28.07 16.05 6.67
CA ILE A 246 -26.93 15.13 6.68
C ILE A 246 -27.23 13.89 5.82
N ILE A 247 -28.43 13.31 5.94
CA ILE A 247 -28.85 12.14 5.17
C ILE A 247 -28.89 12.48 3.66
N ILE A 248 -29.45 13.63 3.28
CA ILE A 248 -29.50 14.11 1.89
C ILE A 248 -28.08 14.31 1.34
N GLY A 249 -27.17 14.88 2.14
CA GLY A 249 -25.77 15.05 1.78
C GLY A 249 -25.07 13.71 1.49
N PHE A 250 -25.26 12.71 2.35
CA PHE A 250 -24.71 11.37 2.12
C PHE A 250 -25.31 10.67 0.90
N ILE A 251 -26.61 10.84 0.65
CA ILE A 251 -27.28 10.29 -0.55
C ILE A 251 -26.71 10.93 -1.81
N LEU A 252 -26.55 12.26 -1.84
CA LEU A 252 -25.96 12.99 -2.97
C LEU A 252 -24.51 12.57 -3.23
N ALA A 253 -23.69 12.50 -2.18
CA ALA A 253 -22.32 12.00 -2.28
C ALA A 253 -22.28 10.56 -2.80
N GLY A 254 -23.20 9.71 -2.33
CA GLY A 254 -23.36 8.33 -2.80
C GLY A 254 -23.70 8.25 -4.29
N ILE A 255 -24.64 9.08 -4.77
CA ILE A 255 -25.03 9.15 -6.18
C ILE A 255 -23.87 9.66 -7.05
N ILE A 256 -23.14 10.68 -6.60
CA ILE A 256 -21.97 11.21 -7.31
C ILE A 256 -20.88 10.15 -7.41
N CYS A 257 -20.55 9.47 -6.30
CA CYS A 257 -19.60 8.37 -6.28
C CYS A 257 -20.02 7.23 -7.21
N LEU A 258 -21.30 6.84 -7.19
CA LEU A 258 -21.83 5.83 -8.09
C LEU A 258 -21.73 6.27 -9.55
N GLY A 259 -22.05 7.53 -9.87
CA GLY A 259 -21.91 8.10 -11.20
C GLY A 259 -20.45 8.11 -11.69
N ILE A 260 -19.50 8.44 -10.82
CA ILE A 260 -18.06 8.35 -11.12
C ILE A 260 -17.65 6.90 -11.36
N VAL A 261 -18.04 5.96 -10.49
CA VAL A 261 -17.71 4.54 -10.63
C VAL A 261 -18.28 3.96 -11.92
N VAL A 262 -19.55 4.25 -12.23
CA VAL A 262 -20.20 3.82 -13.47
C VAL A 262 -19.55 4.48 -14.69
N GLY A 263 -19.24 5.79 -14.61
CA GLY A 263 -18.61 6.54 -15.69
C GLY A 263 -17.19 6.05 -15.98
N VAL A 264 -16.37 5.85 -14.95
CA VAL A 264 -15.02 5.26 -15.05
C VAL A 264 -15.12 3.82 -15.55
N GLY A 265 -16.04 3.02 -15.00
CA GLY A 265 -16.27 1.64 -15.44
C GLY A 265 -16.67 1.57 -16.92
N TRP A 266 -17.53 2.48 -17.38
CA TRP A 266 -17.93 2.58 -18.79
C TRP A 266 -16.78 3.06 -19.69
N LEU A 267 -15.98 4.03 -19.26
CA LEU A 267 -14.78 4.49 -19.96
C LEU A 267 -13.76 3.35 -20.12
N LEU A 268 -13.46 2.65 -19.03
CA LEU A 268 -12.59 1.48 -19.02
C LEU A 268 -13.14 0.39 -19.93
N TRP A 269 -14.44 0.09 -19.83
CA TRP A 269 -15.10 -0.88 -20.69
C TRP A 269 -14.96 -0.50 -22.17
N GLU A 270 -15.20 0.75 -22.55
CA GLU A 270 -15.10 1.19 -23.94
C GLU A 270 -13.63 1.19 -24.42
N MET A 271 -12.68 1.53 -23.56
CA MET A 271 -11.24 1.40 -23.84
C MET A 271 -10.85 -0.04 -24.15
N PHE A 272 -11.26 -1.00 -23.31
CA PHE A 272 -10.99 -2.42 -23.54
C PHE A 272 -11.78 -2.97 -24.72
N ARG A 273 -13.02 -2.52 -24.94
CA ARG A 273 -13.86 -2.95 -26.06
C ARG A 273 -13.28 -2.53 -27.41
N ARG A 274 -12.76 -1.30 -27.50
CA ARG A 274 -12.15 -0.76 -28.72
C ARG A 274 -10.65 -1.07 -28.85
N LYS A 275 -10.05 -1.69 -27.82
CA LYS A 275 -8.62 -2.05 -27.77
C LYS A 275 -7.68 -0.88 -28.07
N TYR A 276 -7.98 0.29 -27.51
CA TYR A 276 -7.06 1.41 -27.62
C TYR A 276 -5.86 1.16 -26.71
N ILE A 277 -4.77 0.66 -27.28
CA ILE A 277 -3.52 0.36 -26.57
C ILE A 277 -2.90 1.62 -25.91
N PRO A 278 -2.85 2.81 -26.55
CA PRO A 278 -2.23 3.99 -25.93
C PRO A 278 -2.80 4.40 -24.56
N PRO A 279 -4.14 4.54 -24.37
CA PRO A 279 -4.67 4.88 -23.05
C PRO A 279 -4.50 3.74 -22.02
N ILE A 280 -4.53 2.47 -22.44
CA ILE A 280 -4.19 1.33 -21.55
C ILE A 280 -2.73 1.47 -21.07
N GLY A 281 -1.81 1.78 -21.98
CA GLY A 281 -0.40 2.04 -21.66
C GLY A 281 -0.21 3.22 -20.71
N LEU A 282 -0.95 4.32 -20.88
CA LEU A 282 -0.90 5.48 -19.97
C LEU A 282 -1.42 5.16 -18.57
N VAL A 283 -2.50 4.38 -18.46
CA VAL A 283 -3.00 3.91 -17.16
C VAL A 283 -1.95 3.02 -16.48
N SER A 284 -1.40 2.06 -17.22
CA SER A 284 -0.33 1.17 -16.71
C SER A 284 0.92 1.95 -16.28
N LEU A 285 1.27 3.01 -17.00
CA LEU A 285 2.37 3.92 -16.66
C LEU A 285 2.10 4.67 -15.36
N GLY A 286 0.92 5.29 -15.21
CA GLY A 286 0.55 6.01 -13.99
C GLY A 286 0.58 5.11 -12.74
N LEU A 287 0.08 3.88 -12.86
CA LEU A 287 0.13 2.88 -11.79
C LEU A 287 1.57 2.46 -11.47
N SER A 288 2.40 2.28 -12.49
CA SER A 288 3.82 1.95 -12.33
C SER A 288 4.61 3.09 -11.67
N ILE A 289 4.31 4.35 -11.98
CA ILE A 289 4.90 5.51 -11.30
C ILE A 289 4.50 5.51 -9.82
N GLY A 290 3.22 5.30 -9.51
CA GLY A 290 2.75 5.18 -8.13
C GLY A 290 3.47 4.06 -7.37
N MET A 291 3.59 2.88 -7.99
CA MET A 291 4.34 1.74 -7.44
C MET A 291 5.81 2.10 -7.13
N LEU A 292 6.50 2.79 -8.05
CA LEU A 292 7.89 3.23 -7.84
C LEU A 292 8.02 4.27 -6.72
N VAL A 293 7.03 5.16 -6.56
CA VAL A 293 6.99 6.12 -5.46
C VAL A 293 6.88 5.39 -4.12
N GLU A 294 6.03 4.37 -4.02
CA GLU A 294 5.90 3.59 -2.78
C GLU A 294 7.17 2.76 -2.47
N LEU A 295 7.81 2.17 -3.49
CA LEU A 295 9.11 1.52 -3.33
C LEU A 295 10.17 2.50 -2.81
N ALA A 296 10.23 3.71 -3.36
CA ALA A 296 11.14 4.75 -2.88
C ALA A 296 10.85 5.17 -1.44
N ARG A 297 9.58 5.21 -1.02
CA ARG A 297 9.20 5.46 0.38
C ARG A 297 9.65 4.34 1.31
N MET A 298 9.54 3.08 0.89
CA MET A 298 10.04 1.94 1.64
C MET A 298 11.55 2.02 1.87
N GLU A 299 12.32 2.34 0.83
CA GLU A 299 13.78 2.53 0.93
C GLU A 299 14.17 3.71 1.83
N GLN A 300 13.45 4.84 1.72
CA GLN A 300 13.65 5.97 2.62
C GLN A 300 13.37 5.59 4.07
N ALA A 301 12.27 4.88 4.34
CA ALA A 301 11.93 4.41 5.68
C ALA A 301 13.02 3.47 6.22
N ARG A 302 13.54 2.56 5.41
CA ARG A 302 14.64 1.66 5.78
C ARG A 302 15.93 2.41 6.10
N THR A 303 16.35 3.34 5.25
CA THR A 303 17.56 4.15 5.45
C THR A 303 17.46 4.94 6.75
N VAL A 304 16.28 5.51 7.00
CA VAL A 304 15.98 6.21 8.25
C VAL A 304 16.17 5.25 9.43
N MET A 305 15.59 4.06 9.41
CA MET A 305 15.75 3.09 10.50
C MET A 305 17.17 2.60 10.70
N GLN A 306 17.91 2.33 9.64
CA GLN A 306 19.34 1.96 9.73
C GLN A 306 20.14 3.02 10.50
N ASN A 307 19.86 4.30 10.27
CA ASN A 307 20.52 5.40 10.98
C ASN A 307 20.13 5.48 12.47
N ILE A 308 18.92 5.03 12.81
CA ILE A 308 18.32 5.08 14.15
C ILE A 308 18.85 3.95 15.02
N THR A 309 18.70 2.73 14.54
CA THR A 309 18.97 1.51 15.31
C THR A 309 20.40 1.05 15.13
N GLY A 310 21.12 1.58 14.14
CA GLY A 310 22.52 1.23 13.90
C GLY A 310 22.68 -0.27 13.69
N SER A 311 23.51 -0.90 14.52
CA SER A 311 23.76 -2.35 14.49
C SER A 311 22.53 -3.20 14.84
N ASP A 312 21.55 -2.63 15.52
CA ASP A 312 20.37 -3.35 15.99
C ASP A 312 19.28 -3.44 14.91
N PHE A 313 19.51 -2.89 13.71
CA PHE A 313 18.60 -3.04 12.58
C PHE A 313 18.64 -4.48 12.03
N ALA A 314 17.52 -5.21 12.15
CA ALA A 314 17.39 -6.60 11.76
C ALA A 314 17.19 -6.78 10.24
N ASP A 315 18.10 -6.26 9.43
CA ASP A 315 17.97 -6.21 7.96
C ASP A 315 18.86 -7.20 7.21
N ASN A 316 19.99 -7.57 7.81
CA ASN A 316 20.94 -8.52 7.24
C ASN A 316 20.60 -9.98 7.56
N GLU A 317 19.46 -10.24 8.19
CA GLU A 317 19.02 -11.60 8.49
C GLU A 317 18.34 -12.21 7.26
N TRP A 318 18.85 -13.35 6.81
CA TRP A 318 18.25 -14.12 5.71
C TRP A 318 17.31 -15.19 6.26
N GLY A 319 16.01 -14.94 6.14
CA GLY A 319 14.97 -15.91 6.48
C GLY A 319 14.65 -16.89 5.35
N PHE A 320 14.03 -18.03 5.69
CA PHE A 320 13.52 -19.01 4.73
C PHE A 320 12.56 -18.37 3.72
N GLY A 321 11.63 -17.52 4.21
CA GLY A 321 10.67 -16.81 3.37
C GLY A 321 11.34 -15.92 2.32
N GLN A 322 12.46 -15.29 2.68
CA GLN A 322 13.22 -14.44 1.76
C GLN A 322 13.85 -15.24 0.62
N ILE A 323 14.45 -16.38 0.93
CA ILE A 323 15.02 -17.26 -0.09
C ILE A 323 13.92 -17.77 -1.02
N VAL A 324 12.83 -18.30 -0.47
CA VAL A 324 11.71 -18.82 -1.26
C VAL A 324 11.13 -17.75 -2.17
N SER A 325 11.04 -16.49 -1.70
CA SER A 325 10.52 -15.38 -2.48
C SER A 325 11.32 -15.08 -3.75
N LEU A 326 12.64 -15.26 -3.73
CA LEU A 326 13.49 -15.10 -4.92
C LEU A 326 13.19 -16.18 -5.96
N PHE A 327 12.90 -17.40 -5.51
CA PHE A 327 12.61 -18.53 -6.40
C PHE A 327 11.20 -18.48 -7.02
N LEU A 328 10.27 -17.68 -6.48
CA LEU A 328 8.95 -17.47 -7.10
C LEU A 328 9.05 -16.88 -8.51
N TRP A 329 10.14 -16.18 -8.81
CA TRP A 329 10.37 -15.59 -10.13
C TRP A 329 10.96 -16.54 -11.16
N VAL A 330 11.51 -17.69 -10.74
CA VAL A 330 12.19 -18.64 -11.64
C VAL A 330 11.29 -19.18 -12.74
N PRO A 331 10.03 -19.59 -12.48
CA PRO A 331 9.13 -20.05 -13.54
C PRO A 331 8.88 -18.99 -14.61
N MET A 332 8.76 -17.72 -14.22
CA MET A 332 8.59 -16.61 -15.16
C MET A 332 9.84 -16.42 -16.01
N CYS A 333 11.03 -16.43 -15.40
CA CYS A 333 12.30 -16.36 -16.13
C CYS A 333 12.45 -17.52 -17.13
N ALA A 334 12.06 -18.74 -16.75
CA ALA A 334 12.07 -19.90 -17.64
C ALA A 334 11.12 -19.72 -18.83
N GLN A 335 9.91 -19.21 -18.58
CA GLN A 335 8.93 -18.91 -19.64
C GLN A 335 9.44 -17.81 -20.58
N ALA A 336 10.10 -16.78 -20.05
CA ALA A 336 10.70 -15.71 -20.83
C ALA A 336 11.80 -16.25 -21.75
N MET A 337 12.68 -17.12 -21.23
CA MET A 337 13.72 -17.77 -22.03
C MET A 337 13.11 -18.65 -23.13
N TYR A 338 12.07 -19.44 -22.83
CA TYR A 338 11.39 -20.24 -23.84
C TYR A 338 10.79 -19.38 -24.95
N CYS A 339 10.13 -18.28 -24.59
CA CYS A 339 9.56 -17.33 -25.55
C CYS A 339 10.64 -16.70 -26.43
N LEU A 340 11.76 -16.26 -25.84
CA LEU A 340 12.89 -15.70 -26.58
C LEU A 340 13.49 -16.72 -27.54
N LEU A 341 13.74 -17.95 -27.11
CA LEU A 341 14.25 -19.00 -27.99
C LEU A 341 13.29 -19.28 -29.15
N SER A 342 11.97 -19.28 -28.89
CA SER A 342 10.97 -19.46 -29.95
C SER A 342 10.86 -18.30 -30.96
N LEU A 343 11.47 -17.15 -30.66
CA LEU A 343 11.56 -16.01 -31.58
C LEU A 343 12.77 -16.13 -32.53
N PHE A 344 13.84 -16.81 -32.11
CA PHE A 344 15.09 -16.93 -32.86
C PHE A 344 15.21 -18.24 -33.66
N PHE A 345 14.44 -19.28 -33.32
CA PHE A 345 14.44 -20.60 -33.97
C PHE A 345 13.07 -20.95 -34.55
#